data_AF-W0F679-F1
#
_entry.id   AF-W0F679-F1
#
_cell.length_a   1.000
_cell.length_b   1.000
_cell.length_c   1.000
_cell.angle_alpha   90.00
_cell.angle_beta   90.00
_cell.angle_gamma   90.00
#
_symmetry.space_group_name_H-M   'P 1'
#
loop_
_entity.id
_entity.type
_entity.pdbx_description
1 polymer ?
#
loop_
_entity_poly.entity_id
_entity_poly.type
_entity_poly.pdbx_seq_one_letter_code
_entity_poly.pdbx_strand_id
1 'polypeptide(L)'
;MKILSRSQWIALLAALTLAIGCFMPWAIIASQHLTISGVDTTGTRFGKPAYNHFFLAGIILILTFIPKLWAKRMNLLFGVLNLGWAIRNFILFSRCEAGDCPERQIGLFLVLIASVILMLTILFPQMELKEETDS
;
A
#
# COMPACT_ATOMS: atom_id res chain seq x y z
N MET A 1 -27.72 5.90 -8.77
CA MET A 1 -26.33 6.18 -8.38
C MET A 1 -26.15 5.68 -6.95
N LYS A 2 -25.55 4.50 -6.74
CA LYS A 2 -25.32 4.00 -5.37
C LYS A 2 -24.23 4.84 -4.73
N ILE A 3 -24.53 5.47 -3.60
CA ILE A 3 -23.55 6.18 -2.77
C ILE A 3 -22.53 5.15 -2.26
N LEU A 4 -21.23 5.47 -2.31
CA LEU A 4 -20.16 4.63 -1.78
C LEU A 4 -20.43 4.28 -0.31
N SER A 5 -20.24 3.01 0.05
CA SER A 5 -20.24 2.57 1.45
C SER A 5 -19.08 3.22 2.23
N ARG A 6 -19.19 3.34 3.55
CA ARG A 6 -18.13 3.93 4.38
C ARG A 6 -16.80 3.19 4.21
N SER A 7 -16.83 1.86 4.11
CA SER A 7 -15.63 1.05 3.85
C SER A 7 -14.96 1.36 2.50
N GLN A 8 -15.75 1.63 1.45
CA GLN A 8 -15.21 2.00 0.14
C GLN A 8 -14.55 3.39 0.15
N TRP A 9 -15.12 4.34 0.89
CA TRP A 9 -14.50 5.65 1.09
C TRP A 9 -13.17 5.56 1.85
N ILE A 10 -13.14 4.75 2.92
CA ILE A 10 -11.91 4.52 3.69
C ILE A 10 -10.85 3.84 2.81
N ALA A 11 -11.24 2.85 1.99
CA ALA A 11 -10.31 2.20 1.07
C ALA A 11 -9.74 3.18 0.04
N LEU A 12 -10.59 4.04 -0.53
CA LEU A 12 -10.17 5.07 -1.48
C LEU A 12 -9.19 6.06 -0.85
N LEU A 13 -9.52 6.57 0.34
CA LEU A 13 -8.65 7.49 1.07
C LEU A 13 -7.32 6.82 1.44
N ALA A 14 -7.35 5.58 1.93
CA ALA A 14 -6.15 4.84 2.27
C ALA A 14 -5.25 4.57 1.05
N ALA A 15 -5.84 4.22 -0.10
CA ALA A 15 -5.09 4.06 -1.34
C ALA A 15 -4.47 5.39 -1.81
N LEU A 16 -5.18 6.51 -1.68
CA LEU A 16 -4.65 7.84 -2.00
C LEU A 16 -3.51 8.24 -1.05
N THR A 17 -3.67 8.02 0.26
CA THR A 17 -2.61 8.25 1.25
C THR A 17 -1.38 7.40 0.97
N LEU A 18 -1.57 6.13 0.64
CA LEU A 18 -0.49 5.23 0.23
C LEU A 18 0.22 5.75 -1.02
N ALA A 19 -0.54 6.23 -2.02
CA ALA A 19 0.04 6.76 -3.23
C ALA A 19 0.86 8.04 -2.97
N ILE A 20 0.31 8.99 -2.21
CA ILE A 20 1.01 10.23 -1.80
C ILE A 20 2.26 9.88 -0.99
N GLY A 21 2.16 8.94 -0.05
CA GLY A 21 3.29 8.47 0.76
C GLY A 21 4.42 7.87 -0.07
N CYS A 22 4.14 7.31 -1.25
CA CYS A 22 5.17 6.80 -2.15
C CYS A 22 6.03 7.91 -2.80
N PHE A 23 5.50 9.12 -2.96
CA PHE A 23 6.26 10.28 -3.46
C PHE A 23 7.01 11.05 -2.37
N MET A 24 6.65 10.81 -1.10
CA MET A 24 7.32 11.45 0.03
C MET A 24 8.67 10.78 0.33
N PRO A 25 9.59 11.49 1.00
CA PRO A 25 10.82 10.89 1.51
C PRO A 25 10.53 9.70 2.42
N TRP A 26 11.19 8.58 2.17
CA TRP A 26 11.16 7.35 2.96
C TRP A 26 12.38 7.25 3.87
N ALA A 27 13.54 7.62 3.33
CA ALA A 27 14.80 7.57 4.05
C ALA A 27 15.78 8.64 3.54
N ILE A 28 16.64 9.14 4.42
CA ILE A 28 17.77 10.00 4.06
C ILE A 28 19.06 9.25 4.42
N ILE A 29 19.97 9.16 3.46
CA ILE A 29 21.33 8.61 3.65
C ILE A 29 22.28 9.79 3.78
N ALA A 30 22.72 10.08 5.00
CA ALA A 30 23.50 11.28 5.32
C ALA A 30 24.88 11.27 4.64
N SER A 31 25.57 10.12 4.56
CA SER A 31 26.93 10.06 3.98
C SER A 31 26.99 10.36 2.49
N GLN A 32 25.91 10.08 1.76
CA GLN A 32 25.82 10.24 0.31
C GLN A 32 24.93 11.41 -0.10
N HIS A 33 24.37 12.15 0.86
CA HIS A 33 23.39 13.22 0.65
C HIS A 33 22.20 12.79 -0.24
N LEU A 34 21.75 11.54 -0.10
CA LEU A 34 20.66 10.98 -0.90
C LEU A 34 19.35 11.03 -0.12
N THR A 35 18.32 11.58 -0.75
CA THR A 35 16.94 11.49 -0.28
C THR A 35 16.22 10.44 -1.11
N ILE A 36 15.76 9.38 -0.46
CA ILE A 36 15.12 8.25 -1.13
C ILE A 36 13.63 8.30 -0.85
N SER A 37 12.83 8.13 -1.90
CA SER A 37 11.38 7.95 -1.85
C SER A 37 11.01 6.57 -2.41
N GLY A 38 9.72 6.24 -2.41
CA GLY A 38 9.27 5.00 -3.05
C GLY A 38 9.44 5.02 -4.57
N VAL A 39 9.35 6.19 -5.20
CA VAL A 39 9.39 6.38 -6.66
C VAL A 39 10.81 6.62 -7.17
N ASP A 40 11.59 7.39 -6.40
CA ASP A 40 12.97 7.73 -6.70
C ASP A 40 13.91 7.17 -5.63
N THR A 41 14.72 6.19 -6.04
CA THR A 41 15.77 5.57 -5.23
C THR A 41 17.15 5.73 -5.90
N THR A 42 17.33 6.78 -6.71
CA THR A 42 18.56 7.01 -7.48
C THR A 42 19.79 6.96 -6.57
N GLY A 43 20.85 6.30 -7.04
CA GLY A 43 22.06 6.07 -6.24
C GLY A 43 22.03 4.80 -5.36
N THR A 44 20.92 4.05 -5.33
CA THR A 44 20.81 2.80 -4.57
C THR A 44 20.44 1.60 -5.44
N ARG A 45 20.63 0.39 -4.89
CA ARG A 45 20.22 -0.89 -5.53
C ARG A 45 18.80 -1.33 -5.13
N PHE A 46 17.98 -0.44 -4.57
CA PHE A 46 16.65 -0.79 -4.07
C PHE A 46 15.58 -0.96 -5.14
N GLY A 47 15.85 -0.56 -6.39
CA GLY A 47 14.85 -0.54 -7.46
C GLY A 47 13.74 0.47 -7.17
N LYS A 48 12.59 0.40 -7.83
CA LYS A 48 11.49 1.38 -7.64
C LYS A 48 10.32 0.78 -6.85
N PRO A 49 10.37 0.74 -5.51
CA PRO A 49 9.42 -0.02 -4.69
C PRO A 49 7.97 0.50 -4.74
N ALA A 50 7.74 1.77 -5.09
CA ALA A 50 6.39 2.35 -5.20
C ALA A 50 5.52 1.71 -6.28
N TYR A 51 6.09 1.21 -7.38
CA TYR A 51 5.30 0.68 -8.49
C TYR A 51 4.50 -0.58 -8.10
N ASN A 52 5.07 -1.42 -7.24
CA ASN A 52 4.34 -2.57 -6.70
C ASN A 52 3.18 -2.12 -5.81
N HIS A 53 3.36 -1.06 -5.02
CA HIS A 53 2.28 -0.46 -4.25
C HIS A 53 1.17 0.11 -5.13
N PHE A 54 1.50 0.83 -6.20
CA PHE A 54 0.51 1.36 -7.14
C PHE A 54 -0.28 0.25 -7.86
N PHE A 55 0.42 -0.79 -8.32
CA PHE A 55 -0.20 -1.94 -8.97
C PHE A 55 -1.17 -2.68 -8.04
N LEU A 56 -0.70 -3.01 -6.82
CA LEU A 56 -1.52 -3.75 -5.85
C LEU A 56 -2.68 -2.90 -5.33
N ALA A 57 -2.45 -1.62 -5.01
CA ALA A 57 -3.51 -0.71 -4.58
C ALA A 57 -4.58 -0.51 -5.67
N GLY A 58 -4.18 -0.41 -6.94
CA GLY A 58 -5.10 -0.34 -8.07
C GLY A 58 -6.01 -1.57 -8.16
N ILE A 59 -5.43 -2.77 -8.04
CA ILE A 59 -6.21 -4.03 -8.03
C ILE A 59 -7.14 -4.08 -6.81
N ILE A 60 -6.65 -3.74 -5.62
CA ILE A 60 -7.44 -3.73 -4.38
C ILE A 60 -8.65 -2.80 -4.54
N LEU A 61 -8.46 -1.59 -5.07
CA LEU A 61 -9.55 -0.65 -5.30
C LEU A 61 -10.58 -1.23 -6.26
N ILE A 62 -10.16 -1.76 -7.41
CA ILE A 62 -11.07 -2.37 -8.40
C ILE A 62 -11.91 -3.48 -7.75
N LEU A 63 -11.27 -4.40 -7.01
CA LEU A 63 -11.94 -5.52 -6.34
C LEU A 63 -12.89 -5.06 -5.22
N THR A 64 -12.58 -3.95 -4.56
CA THR A 64 -13.42 -3.35 -3.50
C THR A 64 -14.76 -2.81 -4.04
N PHE A 65 -14.86 -2.51 -5.34
CA PHE A 65 -16.10 -2.07 -5.99
C PHE A 65 -16.93 -3.21 -6.59
N ILE A 66 -16.41 -4.44 -6.64
CA ILE A 66 -17.12 -5.60 -7.21
C ILE A 66 -17.86 -6.35 -6.09
N PRO A 67 -19.20 -6.35 -6.06
CA PRO A 67 -19.98 -6.97 -4.98
C PRO A 67 -20.15 -8.49 -5.16
N LYS A 68 -19.04 -9.21 -5.35
CA LYS A 68 -19.01 -10.67 -5.57
C LYS A 68 -18.09 -11.37 -4.58
N LEU A 69 -18.43 -12.60 -4.21
CA LEU A 69 -17.67 -13.38 -3.22
C LEU A 69 -16.24 -13.68 -3.69
N TRP A 70 -16.06 -14.03 -4.97
CA TRP A 70 -14.72 -14.27 -5.53
C TRP A 70 -13.85 -13.01 -5.44
N ALA A 71 -14.42 -11.83 -5.72
CA ALA A 71 -13.71 -10.57 -5.66
C ALA A 71 -13.22 -10.29 -4.24
N LYS A 72 -14.03 -10.57 -3.20
CA LYS A 72 -13.62 -10.46 -1.80
C LYS A 72 -12.45 -11.38 -1.45
N ARG A 73 -12.47 -12.63 -1.90
CA ARG A 73 -11.37 -13.60 -1.67
C ARG A 73 -10.07 -13.16 -2.35
N MET A 74 -10.16 -12.69 -3.59
CA MET A 74 -9.00 -12.14 -4.30
C MET A 74 -8.48 -10.86 -3.65
N ASN A 75 -9.38 -10.00 -3.18
CA ASN A 75 -8.99 -8.75 -2.54
C ASN A 75 -8.15 -9.01 -1.28
N LEU A 76 -8.50 -10.03 -0.49
CA LEU A 76 -7.71 -10.46 0.66
C LEU A 76 -6.28 -10.85 0.27
N LEU A 77 -6.11 -11.63 -0.80
CA LEU A 77 -4.79 -12.01 -1.30
C LEU A 77 -3.95 -10.77 -1.66
N PHE A 78 -4.49 -9.85 -2.45
CA PHE A 78 -3.76 -8.64 -2.85
C PHE A 78 -3.50 -7.69 -1.67
N GLY A 79 -4.42 -7.62 -0.70
CA GLY A 79 -4.24 -6.87 0.55
C GLY A 79 -3.04 -7.36 1.36
N VAL A 80 -2.92 -8.68 1.55
CA VAL A 80 -1.79 -9.30 2.25
C VAL A 80 -0.48 -9.08 1.48
N LEU A 81 -0.49 -9.22 0.15
CA LEU A 81 0.69 -8.95 -0.68
C LEU A 81 1.14 -7.49 -0.57
N ASN A 82 0.21 -6.53 -0.58
CA ASN A 82 0.52 -5.11 -0.41
C ASN A 82 1.10 -4.81 0.97
N LEU A 83 0.50 -5.36 2.03
CA LEU A 83 1.00 -5.19 3.40
C LEU A 83 2.36 -5.86 3.59
N GLY A 84 2.55 -7.07 3.06
CA GLY A 84 3.84 -7.76 3.07
C GLY A 84 4.93 -6.97 2.34
N TRP A 85 4.59 -6.35 1.20
CA TRP A 85 5.50 -5.45 0.48
C TRP A 85 5.84 -4.20 1.30
N ALA A 86 4.86 -3.59 1.97
CA ALA A 86 5.10 -2.45 2.86
C ALA A 86 6.05 -2.81 4.01
N ILE A 87 5.81 -3.94 4.68
CA ILE A 87 6.66 -4.44 5.77
C ILE A 87 8.09 -4.72 5.27
N ARG A 88 8.21 -5.38 4.11
CA ARG A 88 9.51 -5.61 3.47
C ARG A 88 10.27 -4.30 3.25
N ASN A 89 9.61 -3.28 2.68
CA ASN A 89 10.24 -1.98 2.47
C ASN A 89 10.59 -1.30 3.78
N PHE A 90 9.71 -1.34 4.78
CA PHE A 90 10.00 -0.78 6.10
C PHE A 90 11.26 -1.37 6.73
N ILE A 91 11.45 -2.69 6.61
CA ILE A 91 12.64 -3.39 7.08
C ILE A 91 13.85 -3.05 6.19
N LEU A 92 13.70 -3.01 4.87
CA LEU A 92 14.80 -2.73 3.94
C LEU A 92 15.38 -1.33 4.14
N PHE A 93 14.52 -0.32 4.25
CA PHE A 93 14.91 1.09 4.45
C PHE A 93 15.29 1.42 5.90
N SER A 94 15.33 0.44 6.80
CA SER A 94 15.83 0.59 8.17
C SER A 94 17.12 -0.18 8.44
N ARG A 95 17.64 -0.92 7.45
CA ARG A 95 18.91 -1.63 7.57
C ARG A 95 20.07 -0.67 7.37
N CYS A 96 21.08 -0.81 8.22
CA CYS A 96 22.36 -0.13 8.02
C CYS A 96 23.21 -0.95 7.05
N GLU A 97 23.83 -0.28 6.09
CA GLU A 97 24.72 -0.88 5.10
C GLU A 97 26.07 -0.19 5.20
N ALA A 98 27.15 -0.97 5.31
CA ALA A 98 28.52 -0.46 5.46
C ALA A 98 28.74 0.56 6.59
N GLY A 99 27.95 0.48 7.66
CA GLY A 99 28.05 1.38 8.82
C GLY A 99 27.26 2.69 8.69
N ASP A 100 26.57 2.93 7.56
CA ASP A 100 25.66 4.06 7.39
C ASP A 100 24.21 3.61 7.59
N CYS A 101 23.51 4.30 8.48
CA CYS A 101 22.14 3.97 8.88
C CYS A 101 21.17 5.01 8.30
N PRO A 102 20.26 4.63 7.40
CA PRO A 102 19.29 5.56 6.83
C PRO A 102 18.35 6.14 7.89
N GLU A 103 18.14 7.45 7.85
CA GLU A 103 17.17 8.14 8.70
C GLU A 103 15.76 7.98 8.14
N ARG A 104 14.91 7.25 8.85
CA ARG A 104 13.51 6.99 8.46
C ARG A 104 12.70 8.28 8.45
N GLN A 105 12.00 8.51 7.34
CA GLN A 105 11.16 9.68 7.12
C GLN A 105 9.67 9.31 7.14
N ILE A 106 8.83 10.34 7.24
CA ILE A 106 7.39 10.19 7.44
C ILE A 106 6.69 9.41 6.31
N GLY A 107 7.17 9.51 5.06
CA GLY A 107 6.58 8.82 3.92
C GLY A 107 6.58 7.30 4.09
N LEU A 108 7.63 6.74 4.70
CA LEU A 108 7.74 5.30 4.96
C LEU A 108 6.70 4.82 5.98
N PHE A 109 6.46 5.60 7.04
CA PHE A 109 5.43 5.29 8.03
C PHE A 109 4.02 5.43 7.45
N LEU A 110 3.79 6.46 6.62
CA LEU A 110 2.50 6.67 5.95
C LEU A 110 2.13 5.50 5.05
N VAL A 111 3.07 5.00 4.24
CA VAL A 111 2.81 3.84 3.36
C VAL A 111 2.50 2.58 4.17
N LEU A 112 3.20 2.34 5.29
CA LEU A 112 2.93 1.21 6.16
C LEU A 112 1.54 1.30 6.80
N ILE A 113 1.22 2.44 7.41
CA ILE A 113 -0.09 2.66 8.06
C ILE A 113 -1.22 2.57 7.04
N ALA A 114 -1.08 3.19 5.87
CA ALA A 114 -2.07 3.14 4.82
C ALA A 114 -2.29 1.70 4.30
N SER A 115 -1.22 0.90 4.21
CA SER A 115 -1.32 -0.52 3.84
C SER A 115 -2.07 -1.35 4.89
N VAL A 116 -1.88 -1.05 6.19
CA VAL A 116 -2.66 -1.69 7.28
C VAL A 116 -4.13 -1.28 7.19
N ILE A 117 -4.43 0.00 6.96
CA ILE A 117 -5.81 0.49 6.83
C ILE A 117 -6.51 -0.19 5.63
N LEU A 118 -5.84 -0.29 4.48
CA LEU A 118 -6.37 -1.02 3.32
C LEU A 118 -6.70 -2.47 3.68
N MET A 119 -5.81 -3.16 4.40
CA MET A 119 -6.08 -4.53 4.86
C MET A 119 -7.32 -4.61 5.77
N LEU A 120 -7.50 -3.66 6.68
CA LEU A 120 -8.67 -3.62 7.56
C LEU A 120 -9.98 -3.39 6.77
N THR A 121 -9.96 -2.56 5.73
CA THR A 121 -11.14 -2.37 4.87
C THR A 121 -11.53 -3.64 4.11
N ILE A 122 -10.56 -4.50 3.79
CA ILE A 122 -10.77 -5.78 3.10
C ILE A 122 -11.33 -6.83 4.06
N LEU A 123 -10.87 -6.83 5.32
CA LEU A 123 -11.33 -7.75 6.38
C LEU A 123 -12.77 -7.44 6.82
N PHE A 124 -13.12 -6.14 6.94
CA PHE A 124 -14.43 -5.69 7.42
C PHE A 124 -15.22 -4.89 6.36
N PRO A 125 -15.59 -5.51 5.23
CA PRO A 125 -16.33 -4.81 4.19
C PRO A 125 -17.80 -4.62 4.59
N GLN A 126 -18.32 -3.40 4.48
CA GLN A 126 -19.72 -3.06 4.83
C GLN A 126 -20.67 -3.15 3.64
N MET A 127 -20.55 -4.21 2.84
CA MET A 127 -21.28 -4.37 1.58
C MET A 127 -22.14 -5.63 1.59
N GLU A 128 -23.39 -5.48 1.14
CA GLU A 128 -24.28 -6.58 0.86
C GLU A 128 -23.79 -7.33 -0.39
N LEU A 129 -23.52 -8.63 -0.23
CA LEU A 129 -23.18 -9.50 -1.35
C LEU A 129 -24.43 -9.70 -2.19
N LYS A 130 -24.31 -9.58 -3.52
CA LYS A 130 -25.36 -10.11 -4.39
C LYS A 130 -25.17 -11.62 -4.42
N GLU A 131 -26.16 -12.36 -3.91
CA GLU A 131 -26.22 -13.80 -4.16
C GLU A 131 -26.29 -14.04 -5.67
N GLU A 132 -25.38 -14.85 -6.19
CA GLU A 132 -25.49 -15.32 -7.57
C GLU A 132 -26.67 -16.28 -7.57
N THR A 133 -27.76 -15.89 -8.24
CA THR A 133 -28.86 -16.81 -8.53
C THR A 133 -28.29 -17.91 -9.41
N ASP A 134 -27.95 -19.05 -8.80
CA ASP A 134 -27.60 -20.28 -9.50
C ASP A 134 -28.75 -20.62 -10.46
N SER A 135 -28.47 -20.60 -11.76
CA SER A 135 -29.37 -21.01 -12.84
C SER A 135 -28.73 -22.15 -13.62
#